data_AF-A0A846PNM2-F1
#
_entry.id   AF-A0A846PNM2-F1
#
_cell.length_a   1.000
_cell.length_b   1.000
_cell.length_c   1.000
_cell.angle_alpha   90.00
_cell.angle_beta   90.00
_cell.angle_gamma   90.00
#
_symmetry.space_group_name_H-M   'P 1'
#
loop_
_entity.id
_entity.type
_entity.pdbx_description
1 polymer ?
#
loop_
_entity_poly.entity_id
_entity_poly.type
_entity_poly.pdbx_seq_one_letter_code
_entity_poly.pdbx_strand_id
1 'polypeptide(L)' 'TLKALRRAELKIGLFSIKQRKIHKLYLDRFNIRKFFDAVTPRNSVKHVEPNEELLEVTLKTLGLIRVRS' A
#
# COMPACT_ATOMS: atom_id res chain seq x y z
N THR A 1 -6.52 10.41 12.23
CA THR A 1 -5.23 10.40 11.52
C THR A 1 -5.36 10.43 9.99
N LEU A 2 -5.84 9.37 9.30
CA LEU A 2 -5.87 9.33 7.80
C LEU A 2 -6.54 10.54 7.14
N LYS A 3 -7.66 11.03 7.68
CA LYS A 3 -8.33 12.26 7.20
C LYS A 3 -7.43 13.50 7.31
N ALA A 4 -6.60 13.60 8.35
CA ALA A 4 -5.67 14.71 8.52
C ALA A 4 -4.54 14.62 7.50
N LEU A 5 -3.98 13.43 7.26
CA LEU A 5 -2.97 13.20 6.24
C LEU A 5 -3.47 13.56 4.83
N ARG A 6 -4.72 13.22 4.51
CA ARG A 6 -5.36 13.64 3.24
C ARG A 6 -5.57 15.15 3.13
N ARG A 7 -5.95 15.82 4.23
CA ARG A 7 -6.04 17.30 4.26
C ARG A 7 -4.69 17.98 4.13
N ALA A 8 -3.61 17.30 4.53
CA ALA A 8 -2.23 17.74 4.34
C ALA A 8 -1.66 17.34 2.96
N GLU A 9 -2.50 16.85 2.04
CA GLU A 9 -2.11 16.48 0.67
C GLU A 9 -0.99 15.43 0.57
N LEU A 10 -0.82 14.60 1.61
CA LEU A 10 0.15 13.52 1.61
C LEU A 10 -0.38 12.30 0.84
N LYS A 11 0.50 11.69 0.04
CA LYS A 11 0.27 10.36 -0.53
C LYS A 11 0.32 9.30 0.56
N ILE A 12 -0.62 8.37 0.56
CA ILE A 12 -0.73 7.33 1.58
C ILE A 12 -0.68 5.95 0.92
N GLY A 13 0.37 5.19 1.20
CA GLY A 13 0.50 3.78 0.80
C GLY A 13 0.20 2.84 1.96
N LEU A 14 -0.40 1.69 1.64
CA LEU A 14 -0.57 0.58 2.57
C LEU A 14 0.01 -0.69 1.97
N PHE A 15 0.89 -1.34 2.71
CA PHE A 15 1.36 -2.69 2.39
C PHE A 15 1.21 -3.62 3.58
N SER A 16 1.15 -4.92 3.30
CA SER A 16 1.03 -5.94 4.34
C SER A 16 1.44 -7.31 3.85
N ILE A 17 1.95 -8.11 4.78
CA ILE A 17 2.24 -9.53 4.62
C ILE A 17 0.97 -10.40 4.53
N LYS A 18 -0.23 -9.86 4.79
CA LYS A 18 -1.49 -10.60 4.65
C LYS A 18 -1.93 -10.68 3.18
N GLN A 19 -2.64 -11.76 2.84
CA GLN A 19 -3.15 -11.99 1.48
C GLN A 19 -4.21 -10.94 1.07
N ARG A 20 -4.31 -10.71 -0.25
CA ARG A 20 -5.21 -9.71 -0.87
C ARG A 20 -6.67 -9.80 -0.45
N LYS A 21 -7.20 -11.01 -0.25
CA LYS A 21 -8.60 -11.24 0.13
C LYS A 21 -8.91 -10.67 1.51
N ILE A 22 -7.98 -10.80 2.45
CA ILE A 22 -8.10 -10.28 3.82
C ILE A 22 -8.01 -8.75 3.78
N HIS A 23 -7.09 -8.20 2.98
CA HIS A 23 -6.96 -6.76 2.74
C HIS A 23 -8.25 -6.14 2.22
N LYS A 24 -8.78 -6.70 1.13
CA LYS A 24 -10.01 -6.20 0.51
C LYS A 24 -11.20 -6.26 1.49
N LEU A 25 -11.34 -7.37 2.23
CA LEU A 25 -12.42 -7.53 3.20
C LEU A 25 -12.43 -6.43 4.26
N TYR A 26 -11.28 -6.14 4.89
CA TYR A 26 -11.22 -5.13 5.95
C TYR A 26 -11.32 -3.70 5.41
N LEU A 27 -10.62 -3.40 4.31
CA LEU A 27 -10.61 -2.05 3.74
C LEU A 27 -11.99 -1.64 3.22
N ASP A 28 -12.71 -2.57 2.60
CA ASP A 28 -14.06 -2.34 2.09
C ASP A 28 -15.06 -2.32 3.25
N ARG A 29 -14.98 -3.25 4.22
CA ARG A 29 -15.86 -3.29 5.40
C ARG A 29 -15.82 -2.01 6.22
N PHE A 30 -14.64 -1.43 6.40
CA PHE A 30 -14.47 -0.18 7.15
C PHE A 30 -14.53 1.07 6.26
N ASN A 31 -14.73 0.91 4.95
CA ASN A 31 -14.74 1.99 3.96
C ASN A 31 -13.52 2.93 4.09
N ILE A 32 -12.36 2.36 4.39
CA ILE A 32 -11.09 3.10 4.55
C ILE A 32 -10.19 3.01 3.31
N ARG A 33 -10.52 2.14 2.34
CA ARG A 33 -9.76 2.00 1.09
C ARG A 33 -9.52 3.34 0.39
N LYS A 34 -10.51 4.23 0.42
CA LYS A 34 -10.50 5.57 -0.19
C LYS A 34 -9.41 6.51 0.35
N PHE A 35 -8.78 6.18 1.48
CA PHE A 35 -7.71 6.99 2.04
C PHE A 35 -6.33 6.64 1.46
N PHE A 36 -6.19 5.50 0.78
CA PHE A 36 -4.91 4.99 0.29
C PHE A 36 -4.80 5.17 -1.22
N ASP A 37 -3.74 5.83 -1.66
CA ASP A 37 -3.40 5.99 -3.09
C ASP A 37 -2.79 4.70 -3.66
N ALA A 38 -2.15 3.88 -2.80
CA ALA A 38 -1.64 2.57 -3.16
C ALA A 38 -1.97 1.53 -2.08
N VAL A 39 -2.37 0.33 -2.51
CA VAL A 39 -2.54 -0.84 -1.65
C VAL A 39 -1.80 -2.02 -2.27
N THR A 40 -0.71 -2.45 -1.65
CA THR A 40 0.14 -3.55 -2.12
C THR A 40 -0.06 -4.79 -1.22
N PRO A 41 -0.78 -5.83 -1.70
CA PRO A 41 -0.97 -7.06 -0.94
C PRO A 41 0.26 -7.98 -1.05
N ARG A 42 0.41 -8.92 -0.10
CA ARG A 42 1.48 -9.94 -0.09
C ARG A 42 1.73 -10.63 -1.43
N ASN A 43 0.66 -10.98 -2.14
CA ASN A 43 0.74 -11.74 -3.38
C ASN A 43 1.14 -10.90 -4.61
N SER A 44 1.40 -9.61 -4.43
CA SER A 44 1.97 -8.74 -5.46
C SER A 44 3.50 -8.78 -5.51
N VAL A 45 4.15 -9.52 -4.61
CA VAL A 45 5.60 -9.64 -4.49
C VAL A 45 6.01 -11.08 -4.31
N LYS A 46 7.22 -11.44 -4.74
CA LYS A 46 7.75 -12.80 -4.57
C LYS A 46 8.20 -13.02 -3.13
N HIS A 47 8.96 -12.07 -2.59
CA HIS A 47 9.47 -12.11 -1.23
C HIS A 47 8.69 -11.15 -0.33
N VAL A 48 8.69 -11.43 0.98
CA VAL A 48 8.22 -10.48 2.00
C VAL A 48 9.23 -10.32 3.09
N GLU A 49 8.93 -9.39 4.00
CA GLU A 49 9.58 -9.18 5.28
C GLU A 49 10.31 -10.45 5.77
N PRO A 50 11.62 -10.38 5.97
CA PRO A 50 12.43 -9.16 6.08
C PRO A 50 12.80 -8.47 4.74
N ASN A 51 12.36 -8.98 3.59
CA ASN A 51 12.66 -8.39 2.29
C ASN A 51 11.90 -7.08 1.99
N GLU A 52 12.58 -6.09 1.41
CA GLU A 52 12.05 -4.75 1.10
C GLU A 52 11.17 -4.66 -0.16
N GLU A 53 11.04 -5.73 -0.95
CA GLU A 53 10.29 -5.77 -2.21
C GLU A 53 8.86 -5.23 -2.06
N LEU A 54 8.24 -5.51 -0.91
CA LEU A 54 6.91 -5.03 -0.59
C LEU A 54 6.85 -3.50 -0.46
N LEU A 55 7.84 -2.89 0.21
CA LEU A 55 7.99 -1.45 0.31
C LEU A 55 8.29 -0.84 -1.06
N GLU A 56 9.23 -1.42 -1.81
CA GLU A 56 9.59 -0.94 -3.15
C GLU A 56 8.38 -0.89 -4.09
N VAL A 57 7.59 -1.97 -4.14
CA VAL A 57 6.41 -2.03 -5.01
C VAL A 57 5.38 -0.98 -4.60
N THR A 58 5.19 -0.72 -3.30
CA THR A 58 4.34 0.37 -2.84
C THR A 58 4.87 1.73 -3.27
N LEU A 59 6.17 2.00 -3.10
CA LEU A 59 6.79 3.27 -3.51
C LEU A 59 6.71 3.48 -5.04
N LYS A 60 6.87 2.41 -5.83
CA LYS A 60 6.66 2.43 -7.29
C LYS A 60 5.21 2.74 -7.63
N THR A 61 4.25 2.11 -6.95
CA THR A 61 2.81 2.34 -7.17
C THR A 61 2.41 3.78 -6.79
N LEU A 62 3.04 4.36 -5.77
CA LEU A 62 2.87 5.77 -5.40
C LEU A 62 3.59 6.74 -6.34
N GLY A 63 4.44 6.25 -7.24
CA GLY A 63 5.27 7.07 -8.14
C GLY A 63 6.34 7.88 -7.41
N LEU A 64 6.83 7.40 -6.27
CA LEU A 64 7.88 8.07 -5.48
C LEU A 64 9.29 7.64 -5.85
N ILE A 65 9.43 6.49 -6.51
CA ILE A 65 10.72 5.99 -7.01
C ILE A 65 10.58 5.53 -8.46
N ARG A 66 11.63 5.75 -9.26
CA ARG A 66 11.82 5.17 -10.60
C ARG A 66 13.01 4.24 -10.54
N VAL A 67 12.84 2.98 -10.94
CA VAL A 67 13.99 2.10 -11.18
C VAL A 67 14.48 2.42 -12.59
N ARG A 68 15.75 2.83 -12.70
CA ARG A 68 16.42 2.85 -14.00
C ARG A 68 16.60 1.39 -14.42
N SER A 69 15.92 1.02 -15.50
CA SER A 69 16.14 -0.24 -16.23
C SER A 69 17.56 -0.33 -16.75
#